data_AF-A0A0F9AE06-F1
#
_entry.id   AF-A0A0F9AE06-F1
#
_cell.length_a   1.000
_cell.length_b   1.000
_cell.length_c   1.000
_cell.angle_alpha   90.00
_cell.angle_beta   90.00
_cell.angle_gamma   90.00
#
_symmetry.space_group_name_H-M   'P 1'
#
loop_
_entity.id
_entity.type
_entity.pdbx_description
1 polymer ?
#
loop_
_entity_poly.entity_id
_entity_poly.type
_entity_poly.pdbx_seq_one_letter_code
_entity_poly.pdbx_strand_id
1 'polypeptide(L)' 'MTAKVIELRPTLERKSEIKMFFHCALCLEELPEGLSPQEYSHTESGWTVEGFQVWCQRHNANIIHVDFEGHKHRTI' A
#
# COMPACT_ATOMS: atom_id res chain seq x y z
N MET A 1 24.96 11.77 -41.66
CA MET A 1 23.64 11.41 -41.09
C MET A 1 23.84 10.16 -40.27
N THR A 2 23.99 10.27 -38.96
CA THR A 2 24.22 9.13 -38.07
C THR A 2 23.04 9.04 -37.11
N ALA A 3 22.22 8.02 -37.30
CA ALA A 3 21.09 7.73 -36.41
C ALA A 3 21.63 7.37 -35.03
N LYS A 4 21.14 8.05 -33.98
CA LYS A 4 21.36 7.62 -32.60
C LYS A 4 20.54 6.35 -32.38
N VAL A 5 21.22 5.23 -32.13
CA VAL A 5 20.61 4.01 -31.61
C VAL A 5 20.14 4.33 -30.20
N ILE A 6 18.83 4.38 -30.00
CA ILE A 6 18.21 4.51 -28.68
C ILE A 6 18.13 3.09 -28.12
N GLU A 7 19.03 2.75 -27.20
CA GLU A 7 18.91 1.51 -26.43
C GLU A 7 17.67 1.61 -25.55
N LEU A 8 16.61 0.90 -25.94
CA LEU A 8 15.41 0.73 -25.14
C LEU A 8 15.79 -0.08 -23.89
N ARG A 9 15.71 0.54 -22.71
CA ARG A 9 15.87 -0.17 -21.44
C ARG A 9 14.81 -1.27 -21.36
N PRO A 10 15.16 -2.53 -21.08
CA PRO A 10 14.19 -3.58 -20.93
C PRO A 10 13.26 -3.24 -19.76
N THR A 11 11.96 -3.14 -20.04
CA THR A 11 10.92 -3.10 -19.01
C THR A 11 10.94 -4.46 -18.33
N LEU A 12 11.63 -4.55 -17.19
CA LEU A 12 11.44 -5.66 -16.25
C LEU A 12 9.94 -5.70 -15.92
N GLU A 13 9.25 -6.72 -16.43
CA GLU A 13 7.86 -7.00 -16.09
C GLU A 13 7.78 -7.29 -14.59
N ARG A 14 7.53 -6.24 -13.80
CA ARG A 14 7.28 -6.38 -12.37
C ARG A 14 5.85 -6.90 -12.22
N LYS A 15 5.71 -8.18 -11.90
CA LYS A 15 4.42 -8.75 -11.50
C LYS A 15 3.94 -8.03 -10.24
N SER A 16 2.80 -7.36 -10.33
CA SER A 16 2.16 -6.74 -9.17
C SER A 16 1.42 -7.82 -8.39
N GLU A 17 1.83 -8.08 -7.15
CA GLU A 17 1.18 -9.02 -6.25
C GLU A 17 1.27 -8.49 -4.81
N ILE A 18 0.22 -8.69 -4.02
CA ILE A 18 0.21 -8.32 -2.61
C ILE A 18 1.03 -9.35 -1.84
N LYS A 19 2.05 -8.89 -1.09
CA LYS A 19 2.89 -9.76 -0.25
C LYS A 19 2.51 -9.73 1.22
N MET A 20 1.90 -8.64 1.69
CA MET A 20 1.52 -8.43 3.07
C MET A 20 0.27 -7.56 3.12
N PHE A 21 -0.55 -7.77 4.14
CA PHE A 21 -1.74 -6.97 4.40
C PHE A 21 -1.52 -6.05 5.58
N PHE A 22 -2.12 -4.87 5.54
CA PHE A 22 -2.06 -3.92 6.64
C PHE A 22 -2.94 -4.38 7.80
N HIS A 23 -2.48 -4.11 9.01
CA HIS A 23 -3.21 -4.23 10.26
C HIS A 23 -2.56 -3.26 11.27
N CYS A 24 -3.27 -2.87 12.33
CA CYS A 24 -2.64 -2.16 13.46
C CYS A 24 -2.01 -3.17 14.43
N ALA A 25 -1.18 -2.68 15.37
CA ALA A 25 -0.57 -3.53 16.39
C ALA A 25 -1.62 -4.16 17.33
N LEU A 26 -2.65 -3.39 17.70
CA LEU A 26 -3.73 -3.83 18.60
C LEU A 26 -4.54 -4.99 18.00
N CYS A 27 -4.74 -5.00 16.68
CA CYS A 27 -5.36 -6.13 15.99
C CYS A 27 -4.55 -7.43 16.12
N LEU A 28 -3.23 -7.37 16.23
CA LEU A 28 -2.42 -8.56 16.47
C LEU A 28 -2.47 -9.02 17.93
N GLU A 29 -2.46 -8.07 18.87
CA GLU A 29 -2.53 -8.36 20.30
C GLU A 29 -3.87 -9.00 20.69
N GLU A 30 -4.96 -8.58 20.04
CA GLU A 30 -6.32 -9.07 20.29
C GLU A 30 -6.77 -10.18 19.32
N LEU A 31 -5.86 -10.71 18.50
CA LEU A 31 -6.17 -11.67 17.45
C LEU A 31 -6.75 -12.98 18.04
N PRO A 32 -8.01 -13.34 17.72
CA PRO A 32 -8.59 -14.60 18.17
C PRO A 32 -7.91 -15.80 17.53
N GLU A 33 -7.83 -16.92 18.27
CA GLU A 33 -7.35 -18.18 17.71
C GLU A 33 -8.18 -18.59 16.48
N GLY A 34 -7.50 -19.03 15.43
CA GLY A 34 -8.12 -19.50 14.19
C GLY A 34 -8.44 -18.42 13.16
N LEU A 35 -8.19 -17.14 13.46
CA LEU A 35 -8.28 -16.06 12.47
C LEU A 35 -6.89 -15.57 12.05
N SER A 36 -6.76 -15.19 10.78
CA SER A 36 -5.60 -14.44 10.31
C SER A 36 -5.72 -12.95 10.67
N PRO A 37 -4.59 -12.20 10.76
CA PRO A 37 -4.63 -10.75 10.93
C PRO A 37 -5.46 -10.05 9.87
N GLN A 38 -5.43 -10.54 8.62
CA GLN A 38 -6.22 -10.00 7.53
C GLN A 38 -7.73 -10.12 7.80
N GLU A 39 -8.20 -11.27 8.26
CA GLU A 39 -9.62 -11.53 8.56
C GLU A 39 -10.10 -10.74 9.79
N TYR A 40 -9.25 -10.59 10.79
CA TYR A 40 -9.61 -9.91 12.03
C TYR A 40 -9.56 -8.38 11.92
N SER A 41 -8.60 -7.86 11.14
CA SER A 41 -8.44 -6.43 10.92
C SER A 41 -9.63 -5.83 10.18
N HIS A 42 -10.01 -4.60 10.54
CA HIS A 42 -10.99 -3.82 9.78
C HIS A 42 -10.30 -2.56 9.27
N THR A 43 -9.68 -2.67 8.11
CA THR A 43 -8.91 -1.58 7.50
C THR A 43 -9.70 -0.86 6.42
N GLU A 44 -9.62 0.46 6.43
CA GLU A 44 -10.05 1.33 5.32
C GLU A 44 -8.83 2.05 4.74
N SER A 45 -8.93 2.49 3.49
CA SER A 45 -7.87 3.24 2.83
C SER A 45 -8.45 4.40 2.04
N GLY A 46 -7.81 5.56 2.08
CA GLY A 46 -8.32 6.76 1.44
C GLY A 46 -7.31 7.89 1.27
N TRP A 47 -7.73 8.92 0.55
CA TRP A 47 -6.99 10.16 0.37
C TRP A 47 -7.36 11.15 1.46
N THR A 48 -6.35 11.79 2.03
CA THR A 48 -6.44 12.89 2.99
C THR A 48 -5.77 14.12 2.39
N VAL A 49 -5.84 15.26 3.09
CA VAL A 49 -5.12 16.48 2.68
C VAL A 49 -3.61 16.25 2.60
N GLU A 50 -3.07 15.35 3.43
CA GLU A 50 -1.63 15.08 3.55
C GLU A 50 -1.14 13.89 2.72
N GLY A 51 -2.02 13.21 1.97
CA GLY A 51 -1.66 12.04 1.16
C GLY A 51 -2.57 10.83 1.39
N PHE A 52 -2.06 9.64 1.06
CA PHE A 52 -2.79 8.38 1.22
C PHE A 52 -2.63 7.84 2.63
N GLN A 53 -3.71 7.32 3.20
CA GLN A 53 -3.67 6.68 4.50
C GLN A 53 -4.40 5.34 4.48
N VAL A 54 -3.94 4.42 5.34
CA VAL A 54 -4.68 3.23 5.74
C VAL A 54 -5.00 3.37 7.22
N TRP A 55 -6.27 3.17 7.56
CA TRP A 55 -6.80 3.34 8.90
C TRP A 55 -7.38 2.03 9.40
N CYS A 56 -7.19 1.74 10.69
CA CYS A 56 -7.91 0.67 11.38
C CYS A 56 -9.21 1.25 11.95
N GLN A 57 -10.37 0.85 11.40
CA GLN A 57 -11.66 1.27 11.92
C GLN A 57 -11.96 0.65 13.29
N ARG A 58 -11.48 -0.58 13.55
CA ARG A 58 -11.73 -1.29 14.83
C ARG A 58 -11.16 -0.53 16.02
N HIS A 59 -9.90 -0.11 15.93
CA HIS A 59 -9.19 0.57 17.01
C HIS A 59 -9.08 2.08 16.81
N ASN A 60 -9.69 2.62 15.75
CA ASN A 60 -9.60 4.02 15.35
C ASN A 60 -8.15 4.55 15.34
N ALA A 61 -7.28 3.87 14.59
CA ALA A 61 -5.84 4.14 14.57
C ALA A 61 -5.30 4.26 13.14
N ASN A 62 -4.41 5.23 12.92
CA ASN A 62 -3.62 5.33 11.69
C ASN A 62 -2.64 4.14 11.62
N ILE A 63 -2.66 3.37 10.52
CA ILE A 63 -1.73 2.25 10.30
C ILE A 63 -0.52 2.73 9.49
N ILE A 64 -0.79 3.44 8.39
CA ILE A 64 0.25 4.02 7.54
C ILE A 64 -0.25 5.34 6.96
N HIS A 65 0.68 6.27 6.82
CA HIS A 65 0.53 7.51 6.08
C HIS A 65 1.65 7.57 5.04
N VAL A 66 1.25 7.69 3.77
CA VAL A 66 2.14 7.88 2.63
C VAL A 66 1.90 9.27 2.08
N ASP A 67 2.84 10.18 2.34
CA ASP A 67 2.97 11.44 1.59
C ASP A 67 3.67 11.12 0.26
N PHE A 68 3.10 11.61 -0.84
CA PHE A 68 3.68 11.47 -2.17
C PHE A 68 4.62 12.63 -2.53
N GLU A 69 4.84 13.59 -1.62
CA GLU A 69 5.75 14.74 -1.80
C GLU A 69 5.46 15.52 -3.10
N GLY A 70 4.18 15.58 -3.49
CA GLY A 70 3.72 16.22 -4.73
C GLY A 70 3.85 15.37 -6.00
N HIS A 71 4.33 14.12 -5.91
CA HIS A 71 4.41 13.20 -7.05
C HIS A 71 3.04 12.59 -7.40
N LYS A 72 2.83 12.36 -8.71
CA LYS A 72 1.64 11.68 -9.24
C LYS A 72 2.00 10.26 -9.65
N HIS A 73 1.21 9.29 -9.19
CA HIS A 73 1.33 7.90 -9.59
C HIS A 73 0.24 7.52 -10.58
N ARG A 74 0.60 6.70 -11.57
CA ARG A 74 -0.34 6.20 -12.58
C ARG A 74 -1.35 5.28 -11.91
N THR A 75 -2.64 5.59 -12.08
CA THR A 75 -3.74 4.65 -11.83
C THR A 75 -4.07 3.90 -13.13
N ILE A 76 -4.78 2.78 -12.99
CA ILE A 76 -5.35 2.02 -14.11
C ILE A 76 -6.32 2.85 -14.94
#